data_AF-A0A6G3LF49-F1
#
_entry.id   AF-A0A6G3LF49-F1
#
_cell.length_a   1.000
_cell.length_b   1.000
_cell.length_c   1.000
_cell.angle_alpha   90.00
_cell.angle_beta   90.00
_cell.angle_gamma   90.00
#
_symmetry.space_group_name_H-M   'P 1'
#
loop_
_entity.id
_entity.type
_entity.pdbx_description
1 polymer ?
#
loop_
_entity_poly.entity_id
_entity_poly.type
_entity_poly.pdbx_seq_one_letter_code
_entity_poly.pdbx_strand_id
1 'polypeptide(L)'
;MDGDEAYIEIYGELVSLKELAIASMISTALAFVLFYFSPSIAKAIGMPNLANALKITLGAVGASIGFFFSIPLTKVKRKIVEEE
;
A
#
# COMPACT_ATOMS: atom_id res chain seq x y z
N MET A 1 -4.56 -28.22 4.17
CA MET A 1 -5.78 -27.52 3.71
C MET A 1 -5.32 -26.20 3.13
N ASP A 2 -5.05 -26.19 1.83
CA ASP A 2 -4.83 -24.95 1.09
C ASP A 2 -6.21 -24.31 0.98
N GLY A 3 -6.52 -23.44 1.93
CA GLY A 3 -7.84 -22.81 2.00
C GLY A 3 -8.04 -21.97 0.75
N ASP A 4 -9.12 -22.24 -0.01
CA ASP A 4 -9.48 -21.61 -1.27
C ASP A 4 -8.91 -20.20 -1.42
N GLU A 5 -7.76 -20.11 -2.09
CA GLU A 5 -7.12 -18.84 -2.33
C GLU A 5 -8.00 -18.09 -3.34
N ALA A 6 -8.70 -17.05 -2.87
CA ALA A 6 -9.55 -16.25 -3.73
C ALA A 6 -8.67 -15.39 -4.65
N TYR A 7 -8.89 -15.51 -5.95
CA TYR A 7 -8.23 -14.70 -6.97
C TYR A 7 -9.22 -13.70 -7.57
N ILE A 8 -8.71 -12.52 -7.93
CA ILE A 8 -9.44 -11.52 -8.71
C ILE A 8 -8.67 -11.26 -10.01
N GLU A 9 -9.40 -11.15 -11.12
CA GLU A 9 -8.81 -10.77 -12.40
C GLU A 9 -8.67 -9.25 -12.47
N ILE A 10 -7.44 -8.77 -12.65
CA ILE A 10 -7.12 -7.36 -12.82
C ILE A 10 -6.26 -7.25 -14.09
N TYR A 11 -6.75 -6.55 -15.11
CA TYR A 11 -6.07 -6.37 -16.40
C TYR A 11 -5.64 -7.68 -17.09
N GLY A 12 -6.45 -8.75 -16.97
CA GLY A 12 -6.13 -10.07 -17.54
C GLY A 12 -5.14 -10.89 -16.72
N GLU A 13 -4.75 -10.43 -15.54
CA GLU A 13 -3.88 -11.15 -14.62
C GLU A 13 -4.64 -11.58 -13.35
N LEU A 14 -4.43 -12.81 -12.91
CA LEU A 14 -5.00 -13.32 -11.66
C LEU A 14 -4.14 -12.87 -10.47
N VAL A 15 -4.74 -12.05 -9.62
CA VAL A 15 -4.11 -11.51 -8.42
C VAL A 15 -4.72 -12.18 -7.19
N SER A 16 -3.87 -12.69 -6.29
CA SER A 16 -4.33 -13.25 -5.01
C SER A 16 -4.94 -12.13 -4.16
N LEU A 17 -6.20 -12.30 -3.77
CA LEU A 17 -6.94 -11.32 -2.96
C LEU A 17 -6.32 -11.16 -1.58
N LYS A 18 -5.70 -12.24 -1.06
CA LYS A 18 -4.91 -12.22 0.17
C LYS A 18 -3.66 -11.35 0.03
N GLU A 19 -2.89 -11.53 -1.03
CA GLU A 19 -1.69 -10.72 -1.27
C GLU A 19 -2.05 -9.25 -1.49
N LEU A 20 -3.12 -8.97 -2.24
CA LEU A 20 -3.66 -7.63 -2.44
C LEU A 20 -4.10 -6.98 -1.11
N ALA A 21 -4.78 -7.73 -0.25
CA ALA A 21 -5.20 -7.26 1.06
C ALA A 21 -4.00 -6.92 1.95
N ILE A 22 -2.97 -7.77 1.96
CA ILE A 22 -1.72 -7.53 2.71
C ILE A 22 -1.03 -6.28 2.17
N ALA A 23 -0.89 -6.16 0.84
CA ALA A 23 -0.28 -5.00 0.20
C ALA A 23 -1.02 -3.69 0.52
N SER A 24 -2.35 -3.73 0.47
CA SER A 24 -3.22 -2.60 0.82
C SER A 24 -3.09 -2.23 2.30
N MET A 25 -3.00 -3.23 3.18
CA MET A 25 -2.84 -3.03 4.62
C MET A 25 -1.50 -2.36 4.95
N ILE A 26 -0.40 -2.82 4.35
CA ILE A 26 0.94 -2.23 4.55
C ILE A 26 0.95 -0.77 4.08
N SER A 27 0.41 -0.52 2.88
CA SER A 27 0.33 0.83 2.30
C SER A 27 -0.50 1.76 3.18
N THR A 28 -1.66 1.29 3.65
CA THR A 28 -2.55 2.06 4.53
C THR A 28 -1.91 2.32 5.89
N ALA A 29 -1.24 1.33 6.48
CA ALA A 29 -0.56 1.48 7.77
C ALA A 29 0.54 2.55 7.70
N LEU A 30 1.38 2.51 6.67
CA LEU A 30 2.45 3.51 6.50
C LEU A 30 1.92 4.90 6.15
N ALA A 31 0.86 4.98 5.35
CA ALA A 31 0.15 6.24 5.11
C ALA A 31 -0.36 6.85 6.42
N PHE A 32 -1.00 6.04 7.26
CA PHE A 32 -1.56 6.49 8.53
C PHE A 32 -0.47 6.92 9.52
N VAL A 33 0.63 6.17 9.61
CA VAL A 33 1.79 6.52 10.42
C VAL A 33 2.31 7.90 10.01
N LEU A 34 2.65 8.10 8.73
CA LEU A 34 3.21 9.38 8.30
C LEU A 34 2.21 10.54 8.34
N PHE A 35 0.92 10.28 8.10
CA PHE A 35 -0.14 11.26 8.32
C PHE A 35 -0.17 11.73 9.77
N TYR A 36 -0.12 10.80 10.73
CA TYR A 36 -0.18 11.12 12.16
C TYR A 36 1.10 11.78 12.67
N PHE A 37 2.27 11.36 12.19
CA PHE A 37 3.57 11.95 12.56
C PHE A 37 3.86 13.29 11.86
N SER A 38 3.06 13.68 10.88
CA SER A 38 3.27 14.93 10.12
C SER A 38 3.40 16.21 10.98
N PRO A 39 2.66 16.43 12.09
CA PRO A 39 2.85 17.63 12.90
C PRO A 39 4.17 17.61 13.66
N SER A 40 4.63 16.43 14.08
CA SER A 40 5.93 16.26 14.74
C SER A 40 7.07 16.54 13.76
N ILE A 41 6.95 16.08 12.51
CA ILE A 41 7.90 16.37 11.44
C ILE A 41 7.90 17.88 11.13
N ALA A 42 6.73 18.51 11.02
CA ALA A 42 6.61 19.95 10.78
C ALA A 42 7.28 20.79 11.89
N LYS A 43 7.17 20.36 13.15
CA LYS A 43 7.87 20.98 14.28
C LYS A 43 9.38 20.78 14.21
N ALA A 44 9.84 19.58 13.86
CA ALA A 44 11.27 19.27 13.76
C ALA A 44 11.99 20.10 12.70
N ILE A 45 11.32 20.43 11.59
CA ILE A 45 11.88 21.29 10.52
C ILE A 45 11.71 22.80 10.80
N GLY A 46 11.22 23.20 11.98
CA GLY A 46 11.05 24.60 12.36
C GLY A 46 9.87 25.31 11.69
N MET A 47 8.95 24.57 11.07
CA MET A 47 7.82 25.12 10.32
C MET A 47 6.45 24.57 10.79
N PRO A 48 6.03 24.86 12.03
CA PRO A 48 4.80 24.29 12.60
C PRO A 48 3.52 24.68 11.83
N ASN A 49 3.53 25.83 11.15
CA ASN A 49 2.39 26.32 10.35
C ASN A 49 2.04 25.40 9.17
N LEU A 50 3.00 24.60 8.70
CA LEU A 50 2.81 23.66 7.58
C LEU A 50 2.23 22.31 8.02
N ALA A 51 2.01 22.07 9.32
CA ALA A 51 1.58 20.77 9.84
C ALA A 51 0.32 20.24 9.15
N ASN A 52 -0.67 21.09 8.88
CA ASN A 52 -1.91 20.65 8.22
C ASN A 52 -1.72 20.36 6.72
N ALA A 53 -0.88 21.11 6.02
CA ALA A 53 -0.58 20.85 4.62
C ALA A 53 0.25 19.55 4.46
N LEU A 54 1.21 19.33 5.37
CA LEU A 54 2.07 18.16 5.36
C LEU A 54 1.33 16.85 5.67
N LYS A 55 0.19 16.88 6.36
CA LYS A 55 -0.61 15.67 6.65
C LYS A 55 -0.92 14.85 5.40
N ILE A 56 -1.49 15.51 4.39
CA ILE A 56 -1.93 14.83 3.17
C ILE A 56 -0.71 14.36 2.38
N THR A 57 0.29 15.24 2.23
CA THR A 57 1.53 14.92 1.49
C THR A 57 2.28 13.76 2.13
N LEU A 58 2.50 13.79 3.44
CA LEU A 58 3.19 12.71 4.16
C LEU A 58 2.37 11.43 4.21
N GLY A 59 1.04 11.52 4.27
CA GLY A 59 0.17 10.35 4.08
C GLY A 59 0.36 9.70 2.71
N ALA A 60 0.38 10.48 1.63
CA ALA A 60 0.61 9.97 0.27
C ALA A 60 2.03 9.40 0.09
N VAL A 61 3.04 10.05 0.69
CA VAL A 61 4.41 9.52 0.75
C VAL A 61 4.44 8.18 1.49
N GLY A 62 3.72 8.07 2.61
CA GLY A 62 3.64 6.84 3.39
C GLY A 62 2.98 5.70 2.62
N ALA A 63 1.89 5.99 1.92
CA ALA A 63 1.24 5.04 1.01
C ALA A 63 2.20 4.56 -0.09
N SER A 64 2.96 5.49 -0.69
CA SER A 64 3.92 5.17 -1.74
C SER A 64 5.04 4.27 -1.23
N ILE A 65 5.59 4.57 -0.05
CA ILE A 65 6.61 3.75 0.61
C ILE A 65 6.05 2.36 0.91
N GLY A 66 4.83 2.26 1.44
CA GLY A 66 4.20 0.98 1.71
C GLY A 66 3.89 0.16 0.47
N PHE A 67 3.57 0.82 -0.64
CA PHE A 67 3.47 0.16 -1.94
C PHE A 67 4.83 -0.40 -2.39
N PHE A 68 5.92 0.36 -2.26
CA PHE A 68 7.26 -0.17 -2.58
C PHE A 68 7.61 -1.42 -1.75
N PHE A 69 7.24 -1.45 -0.47
CA PHE A 69 7.44 -2.62 0.38
C PHE A 69 6.51 -3.79 0.08
N SER A 70 5.34 -3.53 -0.53
CA SER A 70 4.40 -4.59 -0.88
C SER A 70 4.73 -5.30 -2.19
N ILE A 71 5.47 -4.66 -3.10
CA ILE A 71 5.92 -5.25 -4.38
C ILE A 71 6.49 -6.67 -4.24
N PRO A 72 7.48 -6.96 -3.36
CA PRO A 72 8.02 -8.31 -3.23
C PRO A 72 7.03 -9.34 -2.63
N LEU A 73 5.94 -8.87 -2.01
CA LEU A 73 4.92 -9.72 -1.38
C LEU A 73 3.81 -10.10 -2.35
N THR A 74 3.48 -9.24 -3.30
CA THR A 74 2.51 -9.50 -4.35
C THR A 74 3.19 -10.20 -5.52
N LYS A 75 3.01 -11.52 -5.61
CA LYS A 75 3.46 -12.29 -6.76
C LYS A 75 2.31 -12.38 -7.76
N VAL A 76 2.45 -11.68 -8.87
CA VAL A 76 1.53 -11.85 -10.00
C VAL A 76 1.63 -13.30 -10.48
N LYS A 77 0.62 -14.11 -10.20
CA LYS A 77 0.51 -15.47 -10.75
C LYS A 77 -0.12 -15.37 -12.13
N ARG A 78 0.70 -15.27 -13.18
CA ARG A 78 0.22 -15.46 -14.56
C ARG A 78 -0.19 -16.92 -14.73
N LYS A 79 -1.47 -17.21 -14.53
CA LYS A 79 -2.05 -18.44 -15.09
C LYS A 79 -2.27 -18.14 -16.57
N ILE A 80 -1.51 -18.79 -17.45
CA ILE A 80 -1.81 -18.81 -18.88
C ILE A 80 -3.17 -19.53 -18.95
N VAL A 81 -4.23 -18.79 -19.26
CA VAL A 81 -5.52 -19.40 -19.56
C VAL A 81 -5.31 -20.10 -20.91
N GLU A 82 -5.08 -21.40 -20.90
CA GLU A 82 -5.30 -22.20 -22.10
C GLU A 82 -6.81 -22.15 -22.35
N GLU A 83 -7.21 -21.37 -23.34
CA GLU A 83 -8.58 -21.40 -23.87
C GLU A 83 -8.83 -22.82 -24.42
N GLU A 84 -9.67 -23.60 -23.73
CA GLU A 84 -10.26 -24.82 -24.29
C GLU A 84 -11.34 -24.49 -25.33
#